data_AF-A0AA43TQL6-F1
#
_entry.id   AF-A0AA43TQL6-F1
#
_cell.length_a   1.000
_cell.length_b   1.000
_cell.length_c   1.000
_cell.angle_alpha   90.00
_cell.angle_beta   90.00
_cell.angle_gamma   90.00
#
_symmetry.space_group_name_H-M   'P 1'
#
loop_
_entity.id
_entity.type
_entity.pdbx_description
1 polymer ?
#
loop_
_entity_poly.entity_id
_entity_poly.type
_entity_poly.pdbx_seq_one_letter_code
_entity_poly.pdbx_strand_id
1 'polypeptide(L)' 'MQYRRANHKGGCYFFTVNLAERKKTLLTDHIDCLREAMKHIQQKHPFVVEAVVILPDHGPAPPLPHFSLRPA' A
#
# COMPACT_ATOMS: atom_id res chain seq x y z
N MET A 1 -18.24 -10.64 -6.03
CA MET A 1 -16.84 -10.67 -5.53
C MET A 1 -16.80 -11.54 -4.29
N GLN A 2 -15.92 -12.55 -4.24
CA GLN A 2 -15.73 -13.41 -3.06
C GLN A 2 -14.27 -13.27 -2.60
N TYR A 3 -13.91 -12.09 -2.11
CA TYR A 3 -12.59 -11.88 -1.55
C TYR A 3 -12.50 -12.55 -0.17
N ARG A 4 -11.49 -13.39 0.03
CA ARG A 4 -11.19 -14.01 1.33
C ARG A 4 -9.86 -13.47 1.85
N ARG A 5 -9.90 -12.80 3.00
CA ARG A 5 -8.71 -12.25 3.64
C ARG A 5 -7.85 -13.38 4.22
N ALA A 6 -6.60 -13.48 3.80
CA ALA A 6 -5.64 -14.36 4.44
C ALA A 6 -5.20 -13.74 5.78
N ASN A 7 -5.41 -14.45 6.88
CA ASN A 7 -5.00 -14.01 8.22
C ASN A 7 -3.98 -15.00 8.79
N HIS A 8 -2.70 -14.73 8.57
CA HIS A 8 -1.59 -15.54 9.04
C HIS A 8 -0.65 -14.65 9.86
N LYS A 9 -0.31 -15.10 11.07
CA LYS A 9 0.57 -14.35 11.98
C LYS A 9 1.97 -14.27 11.37
N GLY A 10 2.50 -13.06 11.21
CA GLY A 10 3.80 -12.84 10.57
C GLY A 10 3.79 -12.96 9.04
N GLY A 11 2.62 -13.03 8.41
CA GLY A 11 2.52 -13.02 6.95
C GLY A 11 2.98 -11.68 6.35
N CYS A 12 3.60 -11.75 5.16
CA CYS A 12 3.87 -10.58 4.33
C CYS A 12 2.75 -10.40 3.32
N TYR A 13 2.27 -9.17 3.16
CA TYR A 13 1.09 -8.85 2.35
C TYR A 13 1.39 -7.73 1.37
N PHE A 14 0.83 -7.86 0.17
CA PHE A 14 0.80 -6.80 -0.83
C PHE A 14 -0.61 -6.21 -0.92
N PHE A 15 -0.69 -4.88 -0.91
CA PHE A 15 -1.95 -4.16 -1.03
C PHE A 15 -1.86 -3.13 -2.15
N THR A 16 -2.97 -2.95 -2.86
CA THR A 16 -3.16 -1.85 -3.82
C THR A 16 -4.30 -0.99 -3.34
N VAL A 17 -4.05 0.30 -3.16
CA VAL A 17 -5.05 1.30 -2.81
C VAL A 17 -5.22 2.22 -3.99
N ASN A 18 -6.45 2.48 -4.40
CA ASN A 18 -6.77 3.38 -5.50
C ASN A 18 -7.61 4.54 -4.97
N LEU A 19 -7.40 5.74 -5.54
CA LEU A 19 -8.33 6.83 -5.35
C LEU A 19 -9.68 6.48 -5.99
N ALA A 20 -10.76 6.86 -5.30
CA ALA A 20 -12.12 6.71 -5.84
C ALA A 20 -12.26 7.48 -7.16
N GLU A 21 -11.67 8.67 -7.24
CA GLU A 21 -11.60 9.49 -8.44
C GLU A 21 -10.23 9.30 -9.14
N ARG A 22 -10.18 8.42 -10.15
CA ARG A 22 -8.92 8.00 -10.79
C ARG A 22 -8.13 9.12 -11.49
N LYS A 23 -8.76 10.24 -11.84
CA LYS A 23 -8.10 11.38 -12.50
C LYS A 23 -7.44 12.35 -11.52
N LYS A 24 -7.61 12.14 -10.22
CA LYS A 24 -6.99 12.97 -9.19
C LYS A 24 -5.62 12.43 -8.82
N THR A 25 -4.72 13.34 -8.48
CA THR A 25 -3.33 13.08 -8.08
C THR A 25 -3.15 13.24 -6.56
N LEU A 26 -4.24 13.10 -5.79
CA LEU A 26 -4.29 13.46 -4.35
C LEU A 26 -3.18 12.79 -3.52
N LEU A 27 -2.85 11.54 -3.81
CA LEU A 27 -1.82 10.78 -3.09
C LEU A 27 -0.41 11.33 -3.32
N THR A 28 -0.14 11.89 -4.51
CA THR A 28 1.15 12.53 -4.83
C THR A 28 1.18 14.00 -4.45
N ASP A 29 0.05 14.71 -4.60
CA ASP A 29 -0.04 16.14 -4.28
C ASP A 29 0.12 16.40 -2.78
N HIS A 30 -0.36 15.47 -1.94
CA HIS A 30 -0.26 15.55 -0.49
C HIS A 30 0.55 14.38 0.09
N ILE A 31 1.70 14.07 -0.52
CA ILE A 31 2.53 12.95 -0.10
C ILE A 31 2.99 13.06 1.35
N ASP A 32 3.23 14.26 1.86
CA ASP A 32 3.63 14.46 3.26
C ASP A 32 2.52 14.05 4.23
N CYS A 33 1.28 14.44 3.96
CA CYS A 33 0.12 14.03 4.76
C CYS A 33 -0.06 12.51 4.75
N LEU A 34 0.16 11.85 3.60
CA LEU A 34 0.11 10.40 3.49
C LEU A 34 1.22 9.75 4.34
N ARG A 35 2.45 10.27 4.28
CA ARG A 35 3.57 9.76 5.08
C ARG A 35 3.33 9.94 6.57
N GLU A 36 2.78 11.07 7.00
CA GLU A 36 2.42 11.30 8.40
C GLU A 36 1.33 10.33 8.87
N ALA A 37 0.27 10.14 8.08
CA ALA A 37 -0.78 9.18 8.38
C ALA A 37 -0.23 7.74 8.51
N MET A 38 0.65 7.33 7.59
CA MET A 38 1.31 6.02 7.66
C MET A 38 2.16 5.88 8.93
N LYS A 39 2.98 6.88 9.27
CA LYS A 39 3.79 6.88 10.49
C LYS A 39 2.94 6.80 11.76
N HIS A 40 1.87 7.57 11.82
CA HIS A 40 0.94 7.58 12.95
C HIS A 40 0.32 6.20 13.19
N ILE A 41 -0.08 5.52 12.12
CA ILE A 41 -0.63 4.17 12.22
C ILE A 41 0.45 3.14 12.56
N GLN A 42 1.66 3.26 12.02
CA GLN A 42 2.79 2.39 12.36
C GLN A 42 3.17 2.49 13.84
N GLN A 43 3.03 3.68 14.47
CA GLN A 43 3.25 3.85 15.90
C GLN A 43 2.17 3.16 16.76
N LYS A 44 0.90 3.20 16.32
CA LYS A 44 -0.21 2.56 17.04
C LYS A 44 -0.28 1.06 16.82
N HIS A 45 0.13 0.61 15.64
CA HIS A 45 0.13 -0.78 15.20
C HIS A 45 1.48 -1.05 14.55
N PRO A 46 2.47 -1.57 15.30
CA PRO A 46 3.80 -1.84 14.75
C PRO A 46 3.74 -2.87 13.60
N PHE A 47 4.22 -2.46 12.42
CA PHE A 47 4.47 -3.33 11.26
C PHE A 47 5.68 -2.84 10.46
N VAL A 48 6.25 -3.74 9.66
CA VAL A 48 7.35 -3.43 8.74
C VAL A 48 6.79 -3.08 7.36
N VAL A 49 7.27 -1.98 6.79
CA VAL A 49 7.02 -1.63 5.38
C VAL A 49 8.26 -1.95 4.60
N GLU A 50 8.22 -3.03 3.84
CA GLU A 50 9.33 -3.44 2.99
C GLU A 50 9.48 -2.54 1.77
N ALA A 51 8.36 -2.14 1.15
CA ALA A 51 8.34 -1.22 0.03
C ALA A 51 7.00 -0.49 -0.05
N VAL A 52 7.03 0.76 -0.52
CA VAL A 52 5.84 1.54 -0.87
C VAL A 52 6.11 2.31 -2.16
N VAL A 53 5.16 2.27 -3.08
CA VAL A 53 5.19 3.04 -4.33
C VAL A 53 3.91 3.86 -4.39
N ILE A 54 4.04 5.17 -4.60
CA ILE A 54 2.92 6.11 -4.72
C ILE A 54 2.98 6.68 -6.13
N LEU A 55 1.89 6.52 -6.88
CA LEU A 55 1.80 6.97 -8.28
C LEU A 55 0.67 8.00 -8.42
N PRO A 56 0.84 9.02 -9.29
CA PRO A 56 -0.15 10.08 -9.51
C PRO A 56 -1.38 9.59 -10.28
N ASP A 57 -1.20 8.56 -11.12
CA ASP A 57 -2.27 7.92 -11.88
C ASP A 57 -2.15 6.40 -11.72
N HIS A 58 -3.30 5.75 -11.54
CA HIS A 58 -3.42 4.30 -11.64
C HIS A 58 -4.43 4.02 -12.76
N GLY A 59 -4.07 4.32 -14.01
CA GLY A 59 -4.56 3.53 -15.15
C GLY A 59 -4.43 2.03 -14.82
N PRO A 60 -5.20 1.13 -15.46
CA PRO A 60 -5.25 -0.29 -15.09
C PRO A 60 -3.83 -0.85 -14.99
N ALA A 61 -3.35 -0.97 -13.76
CA ALA A 61 -1.97 -1.33 -13.50
C ALA A 61 -1.85 -2.82 -13.84
N PRO A 62 -0.91 -3.23 -14.72
CA PRO A 62 -0.58 -4.63 -14.81
C PRO A 62 -0.16 -5.12 -13.41
N PRO A 63 -0.43 -6.38 -13.04
CA PRO A 63 0.02 -6.90 -11.76
C PRO A 63 1.52 -6.64 -11.63
N LEU A 64 1.90 -5.78 -10.68
CA LEU A 64 3.30 -5.59 -10.33
C LEU A 64 3.84 -6.97 -9.93
N PRO A 65 5.06 -7.33 -10.34
CA PRO A 65 5.65 -8.60 -9.97
C PRO A 65 5.59 -8.72 -8.45
N HIS A 66 5.13 -9.89 -7.97
CA HIS A 66 5.13 -10.19 -6.55
C HIS A 66 6.55 -10.01 -6.02
N PHE A 67 6.81 -8.89 -5.35
CA PHE A 67 8.05 -8.68 -4.60
C PHE A 67 8.00 -9.64 -3.41
N SER A 68 8.54 -10.84 -3.62
CA SER A 68 8.82 -11.78 -2.54
C SER A 68 10.09 -11.29 -1.84
N LEU A 69 9.89 -10.47 -0.83
CA LEU A 69 10.96 -10.07 0.07
C LEU A 69 11.28 -11.27 0.96
N ARG A 70 12.50 -11.76 0.83
CA ARG A 70 13.01 -12.89 1.60
C ARG A 70 13.25 -12.43 3.04
N PRO A 71 12.97 -13.28 4.04
CA PRO A 71 13.44 -13.01 5.39
C PRO A 71 14.97 -13.11 5.45
N ALA A 72 15.58 -12.29 6.30
CA ALA A 72 16.99 -12.41 6.69
C ALA A 72 17.25 -13.70 7.47
#